data_AF-A0A3S0CP78-F1
#
_entry.id   AF-A0A3S0CP78-F1
#
_cell.length_a   1.000
_cell.length_b   1.000
_cell.length_c   1.000
_cell.angle_alpha   90.00
_cell.angle_beta   90.00
_cell.angle_gamma   90.00
#
_symmetry.space_group_name_H-M   'P 1'
#
loop_
_entity.id
_entity.type
_entity.pdbx_description
1 polymer ?
#
loop_
_entity_poly.entity_id
_entity_poly.type
_entity_poly.pdbx_seq_one_letter_code
_entity_poly.pdbx_strand_id
1 'polypeptide(L)'
;MVPVVQLYARDVPGLDFPAGTDLLQILWCPLVHQDDQYAAGPRLLWRSTEQTAAGAVAGEPPRPHTAEEDYLPRACAVSPTAAVEYPNWDLPEGLADLLGERFEAMEAERGYDYFAVATTQQSKVGGYPGWTQQPDWPDCAGCGTRMEHLVSITATEPGGGRWLPLDDRDPRGGAAVPSWLAEADPAVLDTFGHGMCLGDLGGMYFFVCRVCPGTPYTHRYDC
;
A
#
# COMPACT_ATOMS: atom_id res chain seq x y z
N MET A 1 6.26 19.86 2.13
CA MET A 1 5.73 18.48 1.99
C MET A 1 5.16 18.33 0.60
N VAL A 2 5.20 17.12 0.05
CA VAL A 2 4.60 16.76 -1.24
C VAL A 2 3.41 15.82 -1.03
N PRO A 3 2.38 15.87 -1.87
CA PRO A 3 1.29 14.92 -1.84
C PRO A 3 1.71 13.58 -2.42
N VAL A 4 1.39 12.50 -1.71
CA VAL A 4 1.76 11.13 -2.09
C VAL A 4 0.53 10.32 -2.47
N VAL A 5 -0.48 10.35 -1.61
CA VAL A 5 -1.73 9.63 -1.82
C VAL A 5 -2.90 10.53 -1.45
N GLN A 6 -3.94 10.50 -2.28
CA GLN A 6 -5.22 11.14 -2.02
C GLN A 6 -6.35 10.20 -2.41
N LEU A 7 -7.14 9.76 -1.42
CA LEU A 7 -8.22 8.80 -1.59
C LEU A 7 -9.53 9.40 -1.11
N TYR A 8 -10.55 9.39 -1.97
CA TYR A 8 -11.89 9.77 -1.58
C TYR A 8 -12.68 8.53 -1.13
N ALA A 9 -13.53 8.68 -0.12
CA ALA A 9 -14.32 7.57 0.42
C ALA A 9 -15.16 6.84 -0.64
N ARG A 10 -15.69 7.58 -1.63
CA ARG A 10 -16.45 7.01 -2.76
C ARG A 10 -15.64 6.09 -3.68
N ASP A 11 -14.31 6.28 -3.73
CA ASP A 11 -13.42 5.53 -4.62
C ASP A 11 -12.80 4.31 -3.90
N VAL A 12 -12.88 4.26 -2.57
CA VAL A 12 -12.37 3.16 -1.71
C VAL A 12 -13.42 2.74 -0.66
N PRO A 13 -14.56 2.16 -1.07
CA PRO A 13 -15.68 1.89 -0.16
C PRO A 13 -15.39 0.86 0.95
N GLY A 14 -14.30 0.08 0.82
CA GLY A 14 -13.86 -0.85 1.86
C GLY A 14 -13.04 -0.21 2.99
N LEU A 15 -12.71 1.09 2.87
CA LEU A 15 -11.96 1.81 3.89
C LEU A 15 -12.90 2.61 4.81
N ASP A 16 -12.74 2.44 6.12
CA ASP A 16 -13.48 3.22 7.10
C ASP A 16 -12.90 4.63 7.28
N PHE A 17 -13.73 5.65 7.04
CA PHE A 17 -13.38 7.04 7.28
C PHE A 17 -13.88 7.50 8.66
N PRO A 18 -13.08 8.26 9.43
CA PRO A 18 -13.58 8.92 10.63
C PRO A 18 -14.80 9.80 10.36
N ALA A 19 -15.68 9.94 11.35
CA ALA A 19 -16.90 10.72 11.22
C ALA A 19 -16.60 12.17 10.75
N GLY A 20 -17.36 12.63 9.75
CA GLY A 20 -17.18 13.98 9.17
C GLY A 20 -16.04 14.11 8.18
N THR A 21 -15.39 13.01 7.79
CA THR A 21 -14.32 12.99 6.78
C THR A 21 -14.68 12.08 5.62
N ASP A 22 -14.23 12.45 4.42
CA ASP A 22 -14.47 11.72 3.17
C ASP A 22 -13.22 11.72 2.26
N LEU A 23 -12.09 12.21 2.79
CA LEU A 23 -10.82 12.36 2.10
C LEU A 23 -9.66 11.96 3.01
N LEU A 24 -8.86 10.99 2.56
CA LEU A 24 -7.60 10.59 3.17
C LEU A 24 -6.47 11.18 2.34
N GLN A 25 -5.58 11.93 2.98
CA GLN A 25 -4.37 12.46 2.36
C GLN A 25 -3.14 11.98 3.12
N ILE A 26 -2.15 11.50 2.37
CA ILE A 26 -0.79 11.27 2.88
C ILE A 26 0.11 12.25 2.16
N LEU A 27 0.77 13.09 2.95
CA LEU A 27 1.80 14.02 2.51
C LEU A 27 3.11 13.60 3.17
N TRP A 28 4.25 13.87 2.57
CA TRP A 28 5.52 13.71 3.29
C TRP A 28 6.54 14.81 3.01
N CYS A 29 7.49 14.97 3.92
CA CYS A 29 8.75 15.65 3.62
C CYS A 29 9.60 14.72 2.76
N PRO A 30 9.95 15.09 1.51
CA PRO A 30 10.70 14.22 0.60
C PRO A 30 12.21 14.25 0.90
N LEU A 31 12.62 14.52 2.14
CA LEU A 31 14.01 14.45 2.58
C LEU A 31 14.14 13.24 3.51
N VAL A 32 15.32 12.62 3.53
CA VAL A 32 15.60 11.54 4.48
C VAL A 32 15.79 12.11 5.89
N HIS A 33 15.01 11.58 6.84
CA HIS A 33 15.11 11.90 8.25
C HIS A 33 15.82 10.76 9.02
N GLN A 34 16.67 11.12 9.99
CA GLN A 34 17.47 10.17 10.78
C GLN A 34 16.73 9.61 12.02
N ASP A 35 15.41 9.79 12.09
CA ASP A 35 14.54 9.42 13.21
C ASP A 35 14.16 7.93 13.19
N ASP A 36 15.18 7.08 13.29
CA ASP A 36 15.16 5.61 13.35
C ASP A 36 14.78 4.87 12.06
N GLN A 37 14.03 5.49 11.14
CA GLN A 37 13.59 4.83 9.89
C GLN A 37 14.40 5.19 8.63
N TYR A 38 15.28 6.20 8.70
CA TYR A 38 16.10 6.66 7.56
C TYR A 38 15.29 6.89 6.26
N ALA A 39 14.12 7.53 6.38
CA ALA A 39 13.14 7.65 5.29
C ALA A 39 12.51 9.05 5.20
N ALA A 40 11.65 9.26 4.20
CA ALA A 40 10.79 10.44 4.13
C ALA A 40 9.91 10.58 5.38
N GLY A 41 9.59 11.80 5.79
CA GLY A 41 8.79 12.06 6.99
C GLY A 41 7.30 12.25 6.67
N PRO A 42 6.42 11.25 6.89
CA PRO A 42 5.04 11.32 6.46
C PRO A 42 4.10 12.03 7.45
N ARG A 43 2.97 12.47 6.91
CA ARG A 43 1.83 13.04 7.60
C ARG A 43 0.56 12.49 6.99
N LEU A 44 -0.22 11.80 7.81
CA LEU A 44 -1.54 11.31 7.47
C LEU A 44 -2.61 12.30 7.97
N LEU A 45 -3.55 12.62 7.09
CA LEU A 45 -4.59 13.61 7.31
C LEU A 45 -5.95 13.05 6.87
N TRP A 46 -6.91 13.03 7.80
CA TRP A 46 -8.32 12.83 7.50
C TRP A 46 -9.00 14.18 7.30
N ARG A 47 -9.71 14.37 6.19
CA ARG A 47 -10.29 15.66 5.80
C ARG A 47 -11.70 15.51 5.27
N SER A 48 -12.42 16.63 5.26
CA SER A 48 -13.63 16.82 4.47
C SER A 48 -13.28 17.50 3.15
N THR A 49 -13.80 16.96 2.05
CA THR A 49 -13.69 17.50 0.70
C THR A 49 -14.34 18.87 0.63
N GLU A 50 -15.50 19.05 1.28
CA GLU A 50 -16.21 20.32 1.38
C GLU A 50 -15.33 21.40 2.04
N GLN A 51 -14.77 21.09 3.21
CA GLN A 51 -13.90 22.04 3.94
C GLN A 51 -12.63 22.36 3.17
N THR A 52 -12.08 21.38 2.45
CA THR A 52 -10.86 21.56 1.65
C THR A 52 -11.12 22.41 0.41
N ALA A 53 -12.28 22.24 -0.25
CA ALA A 53 -12.67 23.04 -1.40
C ALA A 53 -12.94 24.51 -1.01
N ALA A 54 -13.58 24.74 0.13
CA ALA A 54 -13.86 26.10 0.62
C ALA A 54 -12.59 26.92 0.93
N GLY A 55 -11.49 26.25 1.29
CA GLY A 55 -10.20 26.87 1.59
C GLY A 55 -9.16 26.73 0.48
N ALA A 56 -9.53 26.26 -0.71
CA ALA A 56 -8.60 26.04 -1.79
C ALA A 56 -8.02 27.37 -2.29
N VAL A 57 -6.70 27.52 -2.18
CA VAL A 57 -5.99 28.68 -2.70
C VAL A 57 -5.79 28.49 -4.20
N ALA A 58 -6.07 29.53 -4.98
CA ALA A 58 -5.80 29.53 -6.42
C ALA A 58 -4.29 29.53 -6.70
N GLY A 59 -3.83 28.64 -7.57
CA GLY A 59 -2.43 28.56 -8.01
C GLY A 59 -1.89 27.14 -8.05
N GLU A 60 -0.63 27.00 -8.48
CA GLU A 60 0.07 25.72 -8.40
C GLU A 60 0.41 25.38 -6.94
N PRO A 61 0.30 24.10 -6.52
CA PRO A 61 0.82 23.66 -5.25
C PRO A 61 2.30 24.04 -5.09
N PRO A 62 2.74 24.45 -3.88
CA PRO A 62 4.13 24.78 -3.66
C PRO A 62 5.01 23.57 -3.93
N ARG A 63 6.09 23.77 -4.69
CA ARG A 63 7.09 22.75 -4.94
C ARG A 63 8.17 22.78 -3.84
N PRO A 64 8.68 21.62 -3.39
CA PRO A 64 9.81 21.60 -2.48
C PRO A 64 11.03 22.24 -3.16
N HIS A 65 11.80 23.02 -2.41
CA HIS A 65 13.08 23.56 -2.90
C HIS A 65 14.14 22.47 -3.05
N THR A 66 14.12 21.50 -2.14
CA THR A 66 15.05 20.35 -2.12
C THR A 66 14.24 19.11 -1.79
N ALA A 67 14.57 18.01 -2.46
CA ALA A 67 13.92 16.72 -2.33
C ALA A 67 14.88 15.62 -2.79
N GLU A 68 14.73 14.45 -2.21
CA GLU A 68 15.26 13.19 -2.72
C GLU A 68 14.28 12.66 -3.76
N GLU A 69 14.78 12.40 -4.97
CA GLU A 69 13.94 11.99 -6.11
C GLU A 69 13.18 10.68 -5.84
N ASP A 70 13.81 9.79 -5.08
CA ASP A 70 13.28 8.51 -4.60
C ASP A 70 11.96 8.66 -3.83
N TYR A 71 11.73 9.82 -3.20
CA TYR A 71 10.51 10.14 -2.45
C TYR A 71 9.63 11.18 -3.17
N LEU A 72 9.78 11.36 -4.49
CA LEU A 72 8.92 12.24 -5.28
C LEU A 72 8.02 11.42 -6.21
N PRO A 73 6.70 11.36 -5.95
CA PRO A 73 5.79 10.65 -6.82
C PRO A 73 5.55 11.43 -8.11
N ARG A 74 5.51 10.70 -9.23
CA ARG A 74 4.84 11.17 -10.45
C ARG A 74 3.33 11.25 -10.19
N ALA A 75 2.73 12.37 -10.55
CA ALA A 75 1.28 12.52 -10.46
C ALA A 75 0.57 11.48 -11.36
N CYS A 76 -0.29 10.66 -10.77
CA CYS A 76 -1.09 9.67 -11.47
C CYS A 76 -2.49 9.55 -10.84
N ALA A 77 -3.45 9.02 -11.60
CA ALA A 77 -4.72 8.59 -11.05
C ALA A 77 -4.58 7.13 -10.59
N VAL A 78 -5.26 6.78 -9.50
CA VAL A 78 -5.36 5.39 -9.03
C VAL A 78 -6.71 4.81 -9.42
N SER A 79 -6.74 3.53 -9.77
CA SER A 79 -7.96 2.76 -10.06
C SER A 79 -8.00 1.52 -9.16
N PRO A 80 -8.57 1.63 -7.94
CA PRO A 80 -8.54 0.53 -6.98
C PRO A 80 -9.28 -0.71 -7.49
N THR A 81 -8.67 -1.88 -7.35
CA THR A 81 -9.32 -3.17 -7.58
C THR A 81 -9.54 -3.88 -6.24
N ALA A 82 -10.77 -4.30 -5.96
CA ALA A 82 -11.07 -5.03 -4.74
C ALA A 82 -10.40 -6.42 -4.77
N ALA A 83 -9.71 -6.76 -3.70
CA ALA A 83 -8.94 -7.99 -3.58
C ALA A 83 -9.09 -8.57 -2.16
N VAL A 84 -8.91 -9.88 -2.04
CA VAL A 84 -8.87 -10.58 -0.75
C VAL A 84 -7.45 -11.06 -0.51
N GLU A 85 -6.88 -10.64 0.61
CA GLU A 85 -5.57 -11.03 1.07
C GLU A 85 -5.67 -11.85 2.37
N TYR A 86 -4.61 -12.60 2.64
CA TYR A 86 -4.42 -13.37 3.86
C TYR A 86 -3.06 -13.00 4.47
N PRO A 87 -2.84 -13.26 5.77
CA PRO A 87 -1.52 -13.09 6.38
C PRO A 87 -0.46 -13.92 5.66
N ASN A 88 0.77 -13.42 5.67
CA ASN A 88 1.93 -14.03 5.02
C ASN A 88 2.96 -14.43 6.08
N TRP A 89 4.15 -13.83 6.11
CA TRP A 89 5.14 -14.04 7.17
C TRP A 89 4.65 -13.62 8.56
N ASP A 90 3.53 -12.90 8.63
CA ASP A 90 2.84 -12.48 9.85
C ASP A 90 1.62 -13.35 10.19
N LEU A 91 1.59 -14.60 9.69
CA LEU A 91 0.65 -15.61 10.13
C LEU A 91 0.65 -15.71 11.66
N PRO A 92 -0.54 -15.85 12.29
CA PRO A 92 -0.65 -16.16 13.71
C PRO A 92 0.23 -17.35 14.12
N GLU A 93 0.76 -17.28 15.34
CA GLU A 93 1.64 -18.31 15.89
C GLU A 93 0.99 -19.71 15.80
N GLY A 94 1.78 -20.69 15.31
CA GLY A 94 1.35 -22.06 15.10
C GLY A 94 0.44 -22.30 13.89
N LEU A 95 -0.06 -21.25 13.21
CA LEU A 95 -0.91 -21.42 12.04
C LEU A 95 -0.12 -21.91 10.82
N ALA A 96 1.12 -21.44 10.63
CA ALA A 96 2.00 -21.91 9.57
C ALA A 96 2.28 -23.42 9.73
N ASP A 97 2.62 -23.87 10.94
CA ASP A 97 2.87 -25.29 11.23
C ASP A 97 1.61 -26.15 11.01
N LEU A 98 0.45 -25.65 11.43
CA LEU A 98 -0.83 -26.34 11.25
C LEU A 98 -1.21 -26.51 9.78
N LEU A 99 -0.82 -25.56 8.91
CA LEU A 99 -1.18 -25.54 7.50
C LEU A 99 -0.05 -26.00 6.57
N GLY A 100 1.14 -26.32 7.08
CA GLY A 100 2.32 -26.66 6.29
C GLY A 100 2.05 -27.74 5.23
N GLU A 101 1.51 -28.89 5.62
CA GLU A 101 1.17 -29.98 4.69
C GLU A 101 0.15 -29.54 3.62
N ARG A 102 -0.76 -28.60 3.96
CA ARG A 102 -1.74 -28.07 3.00
C ARG A 102 -1.09 -27.09 2.02
N PHE A 103 -0.13 -26.30 2.47
CA PHE A 103 0.64 -25.42 1.59
C PHE A 103 1.47 -26.24 0.60
N GLU A 104 2.18 -27.27 1.06
CA GLU A 104 2.93 -28.19 0.20
C GLU A 104 2.02 -28.91 -0.81
N ALA A 105 0.87 -29.43 -0.36
CA ALA A 105 -0.09 -30.08 -1.25
C ALA A 105 -0.65 -29.10 -2.29
N MET A 106 -0.93 -27.86 -1.89
CA MET A 106 -1.40 -26.82 -2.80
C MET A 106 -0.33 -26.49 -3.85
N GLU A 107 0.93 -26.31 -3.44
CA GLU A 107 2.03 -26.05 -4.36
C GLU A 107 2.19 -27.18 -5.38
N ALA A 108 2.13 -28.44 -4.93
CA ALA A 108 2.21 -29.60 -5.82
C ALA A 108 1.02 -29.70 -6.79
N GLU A 109 -0.19 -29.36 -6.35
CA GLU A 109 -1.41 -29.41 -7.19
C GLU A 109 -1.50 -28.23 -8.16
N ARG A 110 -1.14 -27.03 -7.70
CA ARG A 110 -1.42 -25.75 -8.38
C ARG A 110 -0.20 -25.12 -9.03
N GLY A 111 1.01 -25.51 -8.63
CA GLY A 111 2.27 -25.01 -9.17
C GLY A 111 2.64 -23.61 -8.67
N TYR A 112 2.11 -23.17 -7.53
CA TYR A 112 2.52 -21.95 -6.86
C TYR A 112 2.44 -22.09 -5.34
N ASP A 113 3.37 -21.42 -4.65
CA ASP A 113 3.44 -21.37 -3.20
C ASP A 113 2.41 -20.38 -2.60
N TYR A 114 1.94 -20.66 -1.39
CA TYR A 114 1.00 -19.80 -0.65
C TYR A 114 1.58 -18.41 -0.40
N PHE A 115 2.83 -18.34 0.06
CA PHE A 115 3.46 -17.06 0.42
C PHE A 115 3.71 -16.18 -0.81
N ALA A 116 3.80 -16.77 -2.01
CA ALA A 116 3.86 -16.01 -3.26
C ALA A 116 2.51 -15.36 -3.66
N VAL A 117 1.37 -15.79 -3.11
CA VAL A 117 0.03 -15.35 -3.56
C VAL A 117 -0.94 -14.94 -2.46
N ALA A 118 -0.55 -15.01 -1.19
CA ALA A 118 -1.39 -14.66 -0.04
C ALA A 118 -1.57 -13.15 0.13
N THR A 119 -0.54 -12.37 -0.20
CA THR A 119 -0.47 -10.92 -0.04
C THR A 119 0.29 -10.33 -1.22
N THR A 120 -0.12 -9.15 -1.71
CA THR A 120 0.62 -8.42 -2.74
C THR A 120 1.69 -7.50 -2.13
N GLN A 121 2.77 -7.25 -2.87
CA GLN A 121 3.77 -6.21 -2.55
C GLN A 121 3.51 -4.94 -3.38
N GLN A 122 2.24 -4.53 -3.43
CA GLN A 122 1.74 -3.36 -4.16
C GLN A 122 1.18 -2.31 -3.23
N SER A 123 1.06 -1.08 -3.75
CA SER A 123 0.33 -0.03 -3.05
C SER A 123 -1.12 -0.45 -2.87
N LYS A 124 -1.60 -0.38 -1.62
CA LYS A 124 -2.92 -0.89 -1.27
C LYS A 124 -3.52 -0.15 -0.09
N VAL A 125 -4.81 -0.38 0.13
CA VAL A 125 -5.58 0.14 1.26
C VAL A 125 -6.21 -1.03 2.00
N GLY A 126 -6.04 -1.09 3.32
CA GLY A 126 -6.45 -2.23 4.14
C GLY A 126 -5.66 -3.51 3.82
N GLY A 127 -6.23 -4.66 4.13
CA GLY A 127 -5.57 -5.95 3.92
C GLY A 127 -4.34 -6.14 4.82
N TYR A 128 -3.33 -6.85 4.31
CA TYR A 128 -2.10 -7.15 5.04
C TYR A 128 -0.90 -6.43 4.40
N PRO A 129 0.06 -5.91 5.18
CA PRO A 129 1.28 -5.36 4.61
C PRO A 129 2.06 -6.44 3.84
N GLY A 130 2.52 -6.12 2.63
CA GLY A 130 3.37 -6.99 1.82
C GLY A 130 4.83 -6.86 2.23
N TRP A 131 5.18 -7.29 3.44
CA TRP A 131 6.51 -7.10 4.01
C TRP A 131 7.63 -7.62 3.09
N THR A 132 8.68 -6.83 2.90
CA THR A 132 9.95 -7.28 2.30
C THR A 132 10.99 -7.67 3.36
N GLN A 133 10.77 -7.22 4.60
CA GLN A 133 11.56 -7.55 5.79
C GLN A 133 10.72 -8.27 6.86
N GLN A 134 11.28 -8.45 8.07
CA GLN A 134 10.53 -9.05 9.16
C GLN A 134 9.27 -8.23 9.48
N PRO A 135 8.09 -8.86 9.62
CA PRO A 135 6.87 -8.15 9.97
C PRO A 135 7.00 -7.36 11.28
N ASP A 136 6.65 -6.07 11.24
CA ASP A 136 6.68 -5.18 12.40
C ASP A 136 5.33 -4.48 12.57
N TRP A 137 4.43 -5.16 13.28
CA TRP A 137 3.12 -4.61 13.58
C TRP A 137 3.17 -3.70 14.82
N PRO A 138 2.77 -2.43 14.72
CA PRO A 138 2.75 -1.53 15.86
C PRO A 138 1.55 -1.77 16.78
N ASP A 139 1.79 -1.62 18.08
CA ASP A 139 0.73 -1.42 19.07
C ASP A 139 0.44 0.08 19.27
N CYS A 140 -0.82 0.41 19.52
CA CYS A 140 -1.22 1.78 19.80
C CYS A 140 -0.66 2.25 21.15
N ALA A 141 0.11 3.34 21.16
CA ALA A 141 0.66 3.91 22.39
C ALA A 141 -0.40 4.32 23.44
N GLY A 142 -1.66 4.54 23.02
CA GLY A 142 -2.76 4.92 23.91
C GLY A 142 -3.45 3.75 24.61
N CYS A 143 -3.84 2.72 23.85
CA CYS A 143 -4.63 1.59 24.36
C CYS A 143 -3.89 0.24 24.38
N GLY A 144 -2.68 0.16 23.81
CA GLY A 144 -1.89 -1.06 23.71
C GLY A 144 -2.42 -2.12 22.74
N THR A 145 -3.50 -1.83 22.00
CA THR A 145 -4.03 -2.75 20.99
C THR A 145 -3.21 -2.68 19.72
N ARG A 146 -2.92 -3.84 19.11
CA ARG A 146 -2.33 -3.94 17.78
C ARG A 146 -3.13 -3.11 16.78
N MET A 147 -2.44 -2.22 16.08
CA MET A 147 -3.06 -1.32 15.12
C MET A 147 -3.42 -2.06 13.84
N GLU A 148 -4.42 -1.55 13.12
CA GLU A 148 -4.85 -2.07 11.84
C GLU A 148 -3.98 -1.51 10.71
N HIS A 149 -3.67 -2.32 9.71
CA HIS A 149 -3.01 -1.84 8.51
C HIS A 149 -3.98 -0.96 7.70
N LEU A 150 -3.53 0.25 7.39
CA LEU A 150 -4.34 1.26 6.72
C LEU A 150 -3.98 1.39 5.25
N VAL A 151 -2.71 1.64 4.93
CA VAL A 151 -2.22 1.85 3.56
C VAL A 151 -0.79 1.34 3.44
N SER A 152 -0.47 0.67 2.35
CA SER A 152 0.91 0.46 1.89
C SER A 152 1.17 1.35 0.68
N ILE A 153 2.34 1.97 0.64
CA ILE A 153 2.88 2.67 -0.54
C ILE A 153 4.22 2.02 -0.86
N THR A 154 4.32 1.26 -1.95
CA THR A 154 5.53 0.49 -2.30
C THR A 154 6.27 1.12 -3.48
N ALA A 155 7.57 0.85 -3.64
CA ALA A 155 8.40 1.46 -4.68
C ALA A 155 7.87 1.19 -6.11
N THR A 156 7.43 -0.03 -6.38
CA THR A 156 7.06 -0.44 -7.75
C THR A 156 5.79 -1.26 -7.76
N GLU A 157 4.92 -0.95 -8.71
CA GLU A 157 3.80 -1.80 -9.08
C GLU A 157 4.31 -2.91 -10.02
N PRO A 158 4.13 -4.19 -9.70
CA PRO A 158 4.63 -5.32 -10.48
C PRO A 158 3.92 -5.38 -11.84
N GLY A 159 4.73 -5.57 -12.88
CA GLY A 159 4.26 -5.82 -14.25
C GLY A 159 3.74 -7.24 -14.49
N GLY A 160 3.41 -7.99 -13.44
CA GLY A 160 2.98 -9.37 -13.57
C GLY A 160 2.51 -9.99 -12.25
N GLY A 161 2.03 -11.22 -12.36
CA GLY A 161 1.53 -12.01 -11.24
C GLY A 161 0.03 -11.85 -10.99
N ARG A 162 -0.44 -12.53 -9.94
CA ARG A 162 -1.87 -12.73 -9.65
C ARG A 162 -2.64 -11.43 -9.47
N TRP A 163 -1.96 -10.42 -8.95
CA TRP A 163 -2.54 -9.16 -8.51
C TRP A 163 -2.63 -8.12 -9.62
N LEU A 164 -2.10 -8.42 -10.81
CA LEU A 164 -2.24 -7.58 -11.99
C LEU A 164 -3.73 -7.48 -12.40
N PRO A 165 -4.30 -6.26 -12.47
CA PRO A 165 -5.68 -6.04 -12.90
C PRO A 165 -5.95 -6.67 -14.26
N LEU A 166 -7.18 -7.14 -14.48
CA LEU A 166 -7.52 -7.87 -15.70
C LEU A 166 -7.36 -7.02 -16.97
N ASP A 167 -7.67 -5.73 -16.89
CA ASP A 167 -7.58 -4.78 -18.00
C ASP A 167 -6.13 -4.43 -18.35
N ASP A 168 -5.18 -4.71 -17.45
CA ASP A 168 -3.76 -4.40 -17.57
C ASP A 168 -2.92 -5.58 -18.13
N ARG A 169 -3.54 -6.75 -18.29
CA ARG A 169 -2.86 -7.98 -18.76
C ARG A 169 -2.58 -7.93 -20.25
N ASP A 170 -1.48 -8.54 -20.66
CA ASP A 170 -1.12 -8.68 -22.08
C ASP A 170 -2.26 -9.38 -22.83
N PRO A 171 -2.92 -8.72 -23.79
CA PRO A 171 -4.03 -9.30 -24.54
C PRO A 171 -3.61 -10.46 -25.44
N ARG A 172 -2.31 -10.62 -25.69
CA ARG A 172 -1.72 -11.78 -26.40
C ARG A 172 -1.59 -12.99 -25.48
N GLY A 173 -1.63 -12.78 -24.17
CA GLY A 173 -1.78 -13.82 -23.17
C GLY A 173 -3.13 -14.52 -23.37
N GLY A 174 -3.11 -15.80 -23.74
CA GLY A 174 -4.35 -16.56 -23.90
C GLY A 174 -5.09 -16.69 -22.56
N ALA A 175 -6.41 -16.87 -22.60
CA ALA A 175 -7.25 -17.09 -21.40
C ALA A 175 -6.85 -18.32 -20.54
N ALA A 176 -5.95 -19.16 -21.05
CA ALA A 176 -5.39 -20.31 -20.34
C ALA A 176 -4.17 -19.96 -19.47
N VAL A 177 -3.60 -18.75 -19.57
CA VAL A 177 -2.47 -18.33 -18.73
C VAL A 177 -2.99 -18.18 -17.29
N PRO A 178 -2.46 -18.94 -16.33
CA PRO A 178 -2.86 -18.80 -14.94
C PRO A 178 -2.57 -17.40 -14.41
N SER A 179 -3.42 -16.88 -13.52
CA SER A 179 -3.30 -15.49 -13.06
C SER A 179 -1.95 -15.17 -12.42
N TRP A 180 -1.32 -16.12 -11.73
CA TRP A 180 -0.02 -15.94 -11.09
C TRP A 180 1.16 -15.88 -12.07
N LEU A 181 0.93 -16.20 -13.36
CA LEU A 181 1.88 -16.04 -14.46
C LEU A 181 1.43 -14.96 -15.46
N ALA A 182 0.41 -14.17 -15.12
CA ALA A 182 -0.04 -13.10 -15.98
C ALA A 182 1.08 -12.04 -16.10
N GLU A 183 1.27 -11.54 -17.31
CA GLU A 183 2.18 -10.42 -17.59
C GLU A 183 1.34 -9.22 -18.02
N ALA A 184 1.83 -8.02 -17.71
CA ALA A 184 1.22 -6.77 -18.13
C ALA A 184 1.38 -6.58 -19.64
N ASP A 185 0.43 -5.87 -20.25
CA ASP A 185 0.62 -5.39 -21.62
C ASP A 185 1.86 -4.47 -21.67
N PRO A 186 2.90 -4.81 -22.45
CA PRO A 186 4.10 -3.98 -22.56
C PRO A 186 3.81 -2.55 -23.02
N ALA A 187 2.66 -2.30 -23.66
CA ALA A 187 2.24 -0.97 -24.07
C ALA A 187 1.89 -0.04 -22.89
N VAL A 188 1.55 -0.59 -21.72
CA VAL A 188 1.12 0.20 -20.55
C VAL A 188 2.05 0.03 -19.34
N LEU A 189 3.01 -0.89 -19.38
CA LEU A 189 3.89 -1.20 -18.24
C LEU A 189 4.61 0.03 -17.66
N ASP A 190 5.16 0.89 -18.50
CA ASP A 190 5.87 2.12 -18.08
C ASP A 190 4.93 3.17 -17.44
N THR A 191 3.62 2.96 -17.53
CA THR A 191 2.63 3.86 -16.94
C THR A 191 2.23 3.47 -15.52
N PHE A 192 2.65 2.29 -15.04
CA PHE A 192 2.26 1.78 -13.73
C PHE A 192 2.95 2.53 -12.59
N GLY A 193 2.18 2.74 -11.53
CA GLY A 193 2.67 3.31 -10.29
C GLY A 193 3.14 4.76 -10.38
N HIS A 194 3.71 5.22 -9.28
CA HIS A 194 4.16 6.60 -9.08
C HIS A 194 5.65 6.81 -9.37
N GLY A 195 6.40 5.74 -9.70
CA GLY A 195 7.81 5.82 -10.07
C GLY A 195 8.76 6.23 -8.93
N MET A 196 8.40 5.95 -7.68
CA MET A 196 9.25 6.25 -6.52
C MET A 196 10.16 5.06 -6.24
N CYS A 197 11.41 5.28 -5.92
CA CYS A 197 12.33 4.20 -5.57
C CYS A 197 12.52 4.17 -4.06
N LEU A 198 11.65 3.45 -3.36
CA LEU A 198 11.73 3.32 -1.90
C LEU A 198 12.76 2.25 -1.54
N GLY A 199 14.03 2.64 -1.48
CA GLY A 199 15.16 1.76 -1.15
C GLY A 199 15.32 0.60 -2.15
N ASP A 200 15.56 -0.60 -1.62
CA ASP A 200 15.60 -1.87 -2.38
C ASP A 200 14.20 -2.47 -2.56
N LEU A 201 13.32 -1.72 -3.24
CA LEU A 201 11.94 -2.10 -3.57
C LEU A 201 10.99 -2.32 -2.38
N GLY A 202 11.17 -1.57 -1.30
CA GLY A 202 10.32 -1.63 -0.13
C GLY A 202 9.15 -0.67 -0.20
N GLY A 203 8.76 -0.15 0.95
CA GLY A 203 7.52 0.57 1.10
C GLY A 203 7.35 1.23 2.46
N MET A 204 6.38 2.13 2.49
CA MET A 204 5.91 2.77 3.71
C MET A 204 4.50 2.30 4.04
N TYR A 205 4.36 1.73 5.23
CA TYR A 205 3.14 1.11 5.75
C TYR A 205 2.56 1.98 6.85
N PHE A 206 1.30 2.36 6.70
CA PHE A 206 0.58 3.17 7.66
C PHE A 206 -0.36 2.27 8.47
N PHE A 207 -0.41 2.52 9.78
CA PHE A 207 -1.25 1.78 10.70
C PHE A 207 -2.12 2.73 11.50
N VAL A 208 -3.35 2.34 11.79
CA VAL A 208 -4.32 3.17 12.52
C VAL A 208 -4.94 2.40 13.68
N CYS A 209 -5.14 3.08 14.80
CA CYS A 209 -5.95 2.54 15.89
C CYS A 209 -7.38 3.04 15.77
N ARG A 210 -8.33 2.12 15.56
CA ARG A 210 -9.76 2.43 15.50
C ARG A 210 -10.43 2.46 16.88
N VAL A 211 -9.76 1.96 17.90
CA VAL A 211 -10.26 1.93 19.28
C VAL A 211 -10.14 3.31 19.94
N CYS A 212 -9.01 3.99 19.74
CA CYS A 212 -8.74 5.28 20.37
C CYS A 212 -9.47 6.44 19.66
N PRO A 213 -9.96 7.45 20.42
CA PRO A 213 -10.48 8.66 19.82
C PRO A 213 -9.39 9.39 19.03
N GLY A 214 -9.79 10.06 17.94
CA GLY A 214 -8.86 10.78 17.07
C GLY A 214 -8.07 9.89 16.12
N THR A 215 -8.31 8.57 16.11
CA THR A 215 -7.70 7.59 15.19
C THR A 215 -6.18 7.76 15.07
N PRO A 216 -5.43 7.61 16.18
CA PRO A 216 -3.99 7.81 16.14
C PRO A 216 -3.37 6.80 15.16
N TYR A 217 -2.35 7.26 14.44
CA TYR A 217 -1.66 6.48 13.44
C TYR A 217 -0.15 6.46 13.72
N THR A 218 0.51 5.46 13.16
CA THR A 218 1.97 5.40 13.05
C THR A 218 2.33 4.80 11.70
N HIS A 219 3.62 4.73 11.39
CA HIS A 219 4.11 4.11 10.16
C HIS A 219 5.34 3.24 10.40
N ARG A 220 5.59 2.37 9.43
CA ARG A 220 6.82 1.61 9.25
C ARG A 220 7.33 1.83 7.84
N TYR A 221 8.64 1.70 7.71
CA TYR A 221 9.34 1.74 6.45
C TYR A 221 10.16 0.47 6.36
N ASP A 222 10.14 -0.19 5.20
CA ASP A 222 11.08 -1.27 4.89
C ASP A 222 11.97 -0.90 3.70
N CYS A 223 13.23 -1.34 3.85
CA CYS A 223 14.46 -1.20 3.05
C CYS A 223 15.12 0.19 2.91
#